data_AF-A0A948C4B1-F1
#
_entry.id   AF-A0A948C4B1-F1
#
_cell.length_a   1.000
_cell.length_b   1.000
_cell.length_c   1.000
_cell.angle_alpha   90.00
_cell.angle_beta   90.00
_cell.angle_gamma   90.00
#
_symmetry.space_group_name_H-M   'P 1'
#
loop_
_entity.id
_entity.type
_entity.pdbx_description
1 polymer ?
#
loop_
_entity_poly.entity_id
_entity_poly.type
_entity_poly.pdbx_seq_one_letter_code
_entity_poly.pdbx_strand_id
1 'polypeptide(L)' 'MEIGKEYDFSVLKRQLLKMQYKPIVSKIEHGMFEIKGDTIDIFSSTEKYLYRLHFNEEKLELIELKDSTSFENK' A
#
# COMPACT_ATOMS: atom_id res chain seq x y z
N MET A 1 -9.76 2.84 5.03
CA MET A 1 -9.11 4.14 4.71
C MET A 1 -10.11 4.95 3.91
N GLU A 2 -10.08 6.27 4.05
CA GLU A 2 -11.03 7.20 3.45
C GLU A 2 -10.28 8.36 2.77
N ILE A 3 -10.68 8.66 1.53
CA ILE A 3 -10.14 9.75 0.71
C ILE A 3 -10.46 11.10 1.36
N GLY A 4 -9.49 12.01 1.34
CA GLY A 4 -9.61 13.36 1.88
C GLY A 4 -9.18 13.50 3.34
N LYS A 5 -8.84 12.39 4.01
CA LYS A 5 -8.27 12.41 5.36
C LYS A 5 -6.76 12.52 5.35
N GLU A 6 -6.24 13.17 6.39
CA GLU A 6 -4.82 13.22 6.69
C GLU A 6 -4.40 11.97 7.45
N TYR A 7 -3.25 11.40 7.07
CA TYR A 7 -2.67 10.22 7.68
C TYR A 7 -1.18 10.42 7.90
N ASP A 8 -0.74 10.11 9.11
CA ASP A 8 0.68 10.01 9.44
C ASP A 8 1.22 8.66 8.93
N PHE A 9 2.23 8.71 8.04
CA PHE A 9 2.89 7.53 7.48
C PHE A 9 3.50 6.61 8.54
N SER A 10 4.03 7.16 9.63
CA SER A 10 4.59 6.40 10.74
C SER A 10 3.51 5.66 11.54
N VAL A 11 2.30 6.23 11.63
CA VAL A 11 1.13 5.57 12.22
C VAL A 11 0.62 4.47 11.29
N LEU A 12 0.48 4.75 9.99
CA LEU A 12 0.06 3.77 8.98
C LEU A 12 1.02 2.58 8.93
N LYS A 13 2.33 2.83 8.89
CA LYS A 13 3.35 1.77 8.94
C LYS A 13 3.19 0.89 10.17
N ARG A 14 2.97 1.50 11.35
CA ARG A 14 2.74 0.74 12.59
C ARG A 14 1.45 -0.08 12.54
N GLN A 15 0.39 0.44 11.92
CA GLN A 15 -0.86 -0.30 11.73
C GLN A 15 -0.66 -1.50 10.79
N LEU A 16 0.03 -1.31 9.66
CA LEU A 16 0.34 -2.39 8.71
C LEU A 16 1.16 -3.50 9.38
N LEU A 17 2.20 -3.13 10.14
CA LEU A 17 3.00 -4.09 10.91
C LEU A 17 2.15 -4.87 11.94
N LYS A 18 1.21 -4.20 12.62
CA LYS A 18 0.26 -4.87 13.55
C LYS A 18 -0.67 -5.85 12.84
N MET A 19 -1.03 -5.57 11.58
CA MET A 19 -1.80 -6.46 10.72
C MET A 19 -0.95 -7.60 10.11
N GLN A 20 0.30 -7.76 10.56
CA GLN A 20 1.28 -8.72 10.06
C GLN A 20 1.74 -8.47 8.61
N TYR A 21 1.49 -7.27 8.07
CA TYR A 21 2.06 -6.88 6.80
C TYR A 21 3.54 -6.57 6.96
N LYS A 22 4.35 -6.95 5.97
CA LYS A 22 5.80 -6.73 5.98
C LYS A 22 6.23 -5.69 4.93
N PRO A 23 7.21 -4.84 5.21
CA PRO A 23 7.77 -3.96 4.19
C PRO A 23 8.46 -4.79 3.10
N ILE A 24 8.35 -4.38 1.85
CA ILE A 24 9.04 -5.02 0.72
C ILE A 24 10.55 -4.75 0.83
N VAL A 25 11.35 -5.82 0.70
CA VAL A 25 12.82 -5.75 0.79
C VAL A 25 13.49 -6.12 -0.54
N SER A 26 12.91 -7.05 -1.30
CA SER A 26 13.50 -7.52 -2.57
C SER A 26 12.49 -8.09 -3.55
N LYS A 27 11.51 -8.88 -3.05
CA LYS A 27 10.44 -9.44 -3.86
C LYS A 27 9.09 -9.04 -3.25
N ILE A 28 8.14 -8.77 -4.14
CA ILE A 28 6.76 -8.47 -3.80
C ILE A 28 6.03 -9.80 -3.54
N GLU A 29 5.43 -9.94 -2.36
CA GLU A 29 4.59 -11.09 -1.99
C GLU A 29 3.30 -10.62 -1.31
N HIS A 30 2.33 -11.53 -1.17
CA HIS A 30 1.08 -11.28 -0.46
C HIS A 30 1.33 -10.90 1.00
N GLY A 31 0.57 -9.93 1.51
CA GLY A 31 0.76 -9.42 2.86
C GLY A 31 2.01 -8.54 2.99
N MET A 32 2.46 -7.94 1.90
CA MET A 32 3.55 -6.95 1.93
C MET A 32 3.06 -5.55 1.59
N PHE A 33 3.84 -4.54 1.96
CA PHE A 33 3.60 -3.16 1.59
C PHE A 33 4.90 -2.45 1.24
N GLU A 34 4.81 -1.39 0.45
CA GLU A 34 5.93 -0.56 0.06
C GLU A 34 5.54 0.91 0.16
N ILE A 35 6.43 1.74 0.68
CA ILE A 35 6.23 3.19 0.76
C ILE A 35 7.22 3.82 -0.21
N LYS A 36 6.70 4.53 -1.22
CA LYS A 36 7.47 5.22 -2.27
C LYS A 36 7.13 6.70 -2.25
N GLY A 37 7.89 7.47 -1.47
CA GLY A 37 7.61 8.90 -1.27
C GLY A 37 6.17 9.10 -0.82
N ASP A 38 5.38 9.74 -1.68
CA ASP A 38 3.98 10.09 -1.44
C ASP A 38 2.99 8.96 -1.78
N THR A 39 3.46 7.75 -2.09
CA THR A 39 2.59 6.61 -2.41
C THR A 39 2.84 5.42 -1.49
N ILE A 40 1.77 4.68 -1.17
CA ILE A 40 1.85 3.41 -0.44
C ILE A 40 1.19 2.31 -1.27
N ASP A 41 1.96 1.29 -1.58
CA ASP A 41 1.52 0.07 -2.24
C ASP A 41 1.24 -0.99 -1.17
N ILE A 42 0.03 -1.55 -1.12
CA ILE A 42 -0.38 -2.61 -0.17
C ILE A 42 -0.84 -3.83 -0.97
N PHE A 43 -0.12 -4.94 -0.81
CA PHE A 43 -0.41 -6.22 -1.45
C PHE A 43 -1.27 -7.06 -0.53
N SER A 44 -2.55 -7.21 -0.89
CA SER A 44 -3.52 -7.93 -0.05
C SER A 44 -3.02 -9.35 0.27
N SER A 45 -3.17 -9.73 1.54
CA SER A 45 -2.83 -11.07 2.03
C SER A 45 -3.82 -12.15 1.61
N THR A 46 -5.07 -11.77 1.32
CA THR A 46 -6.18 -12.69 1.04
C THR A 46 -6.62 -12.68 -0.41
N GLU A 47 -6.36 -11.59 -1.13
CA GLU A 47 -6.85 -11.37 -2.49
C GLU A 47 -5.70 -11.04 -3.44
N LYS A 48 -5.90 -11.28 -4.74
CA LYS A 48 -4.94 -10.94 -5.80
C LYS A 48 -5.01 -9.46 -6.19
N TYR A 49 -5.22 -8.57 -5.22
CA TYR A 49 -5.31 -7.13 -5.48
C TYR A 49 -4.17 -6.35 -4.81
N LEU A 50 -3.68 -5.36 -5.53
CA LEU A 50 -2.77 -4.32 -5.08
C LEU A 50 -3.58 -3.04 -4.87
N TYR A 51 -3.50 -2.49 -3.67
CA TYR A 51 -4.02 -1.16 -3.37
C TYR A 51 -2.87 -0.16 -3.43
N ARG A 52 -2.97 0.84 -4.30
CA ARG A 52 -2.04 1.98 -4.32
C ARG A 52 -2.73 3.22 -3.77
N LEU A 53 -2.21 3.72 -2.67
CA LEU A 53 -2.67 4.92 -2.00
C LEU A 53 -1.77 6.07 -2.46
N HIS A 54 -2.37 7.14 -2.98
CA HIS A 54 -1.65 8.37 -3.32
C HIS A 54 -1.94 9.42 -2.28
N PHE A 55 -0.88 9.90 -1.67
CA PHE A 55 -0.91 11.00 -0.72
C PHE A 55 -0.38 12.26 -1.41
N ASN A 56 -0.87 13.39 -0.94
CA ASN A 56 -0.32 14.69 -1.23
C ASN A 56 0.02 15.30 0.12
N GLU A 57 1.33 15.44 0.37
CA GLU A 57 1.88 15.67 1.71
C GLU A 57 1.41 14.57 2.68
N GLU A 58 0.41 14.85 3.51
CA GLU A 58 -0.15 13.91 4.49
C GLU A 58 -1.58 13.49 4.16
N LYS A 59 -2.16 14.00 3.06
CA LYS A 59 -3.58 13.79 2.73
C LYS A 59 -3.76 12.71 1.68
N LEU A 60 -4.60 11.71 1.96
CA LEU A 60 -4.95 10.67 0.99
C LEU A 60 -5.86 11.25 -0.10
N GLU A 61 -5.35 11.39 -1.32
CA GLU A 61 -6.09 11.97 -2.45
C GLU A 61 -6.75 10.90 -3.33
N LEU A 62 -6.11 9.75 -3.47
CA LEU A 62 -6.58 8.70 -4.38
C LEU A 62 -6.26 7.30 -3.86
N ILE A 63 -7.17 6.36 -4.10
CA ILE A 63 -6.98 4.93 -3.88
C ILE A 63 -7.18 4.22 -5.22
N GLU A 64 -6.11 3.69 -5.79
CA GLU A 64 -6.17 2.82 -6.96
C GLU A 64 -6.24 1.35 -6.52
N LEU A 65 -7.09 0.56 -7.19
CA LEU A 65 -7.10 -0.90 -7.11
C LEU A 65 -6.54 -1.46 -8.41
N LYS A 66 -5.52 -2.31 -8.32
CA LYS A 66 -4.93 -3.02 -9.46
C LYS A 66 -4.94 -4.52 -9.21
N ASP A 67 -5.21 -5.30 -10.24
CA ASP A 67 -4.95 -6.75 -10.20
C ASP A 67 -3.44 -6.99 -10.04
N SER A 68 -3.06 -7.71 -8.99
CA SER A 68 -1.67 -8.07 -8.69
C SER A 68 -1.00 -8.89 -9.80
N THR A 69 -1.79 -9.48 -10.69
CA THR A 69 -1.33 -10.25 -11.85
C THR A 69 -0.94 -9.40 -13.06
N SER A 70 -1.29 -8.10 -13.11
CA SER A 70 -0.84 -7.22 -14.20
C SER A 70 0.60 -6.72 -14.05
N PHE A 71 1.34 -7.21 -13.05
CA PHE A 71 2.78 -7.01 -12.93
C PHE A 71 3.60 -8.09 -13.66
N GLU A 72 2.96 -9.06 -14.34
CA GLU A 72 3.65 -9.92 -15.29
C GLU A 72 3.78 -9.22 -16.66
N ASN A 73 4.98 -8.67 -16.88
CA ASN A 73 5.65 -8.40 -18.14
C ASN A 73 4.80 -8.27 -19.43
N LYS A 74 4.85 -7.08 -20.01
CA LYS A 74 5.15 -6.94 -21.43
C LYS A 74 6.16 -5.83 -21.66
#